data_AF-A0A8T4VB05-F1
#
_entry.id   AF-A0A8T4VB05-F1
#
_cell.length_a   1.000
_cell.length_b   1.000
_cell.length_c   1.000
_cell.angle_alpha   90.00
_cell.angle_beta   90.00
_cell.angle_gamma   90.00
#
_symmetry.space_group_name_H-M   'P 1'
#
loop_
_entity.id
_entity.type
_entity.pdbx_description
1 polymer ?
#
loop_
_entity_poly.entity_id
_entity_poly.type
_entity_poly.pdbx_seq_one_letter_code
_entity_poly.pdbx_strand_id
1 'polypeptide(L)'
;MASVLRGTIDFLKDFGLFDVILPFLFIFAIIFAILEKTMILGKEKDLPKKNLNSIVALVIALIFVSANKLVNMLTDALPNIALMIVISVSFLMMLGVFWKTEEFDFKTNEKNWYRLFSVVAFIALILIFLGAYEVTPGTSLLSQWIDSIGSGRLNDIISGVVILGVIVGLLIYVTRRPSGGNS
;
A
#
# COMPACT_ATOMS: atom_id res chain seq x y z
N MET A 1 17.59 -2.24 -29.42
CA MET A 1 17.89 -3.64 -29.07
C MET A 1 17.15 -3.93 -27.78
N ALA A 2 16.18 -4.85 -27.78
CA ALA A 2 15.56 -5.26 -26.52
C ALA A 2 16.66 -5.74 -25.57
N SER A 3 16.67 -5.25 -24.33
CA SER A 3 17.61 -5.73 -23.32
C SER A 3 17.47 -7.25 -23.21
N VAL A 4 18.57 -7.99 -23.25
CA VAL A 4 18.59 -9.46 -23.13
C VAL A 4 17.79 -9.91 -21.90
N LEU A 5 17.81 -9.12 -20.83
CA LEU A 5 17.03 -9.35 -19.62
C LEU A 5 15.51 -9.30 -19.84
N ARG A 6 15.03 -8.37 -20.67
CA ARG A 6 13.60 -8.27 -20.99
C ARG A 6 13.14 -9.51 -21.77
N GLY A 7 13.95 -9.95 -22.73
CA GLY A 7 13.69 -11.19 -23.48
C GLY A 7 13.63 -12.43 -22.58
N THR A 8 14.52 -12.53 -21.58
CA THR A 8 14.46 -13.63 -20.59
C THR A 8 13.21 -13.56 -19.72
N ILE A 9 12.81 -12.37 -19.27
CA ILE A 9 11.60 -12.19 -18.46
C ILE A 9 10.34 -12.56 -19.26
N ASP A 10 10.26 -12.11 -20.51
CA ASP A 10 9.14 -12.42 -21.40
C ASP A 10 9.08 -13.94 -21.66
N PHE A 11 10.22 -14.60 -21.88
CA PHE A 11 10.28 -16.07 -21.98
C PHE A 11 9.81 -16.78 -20.70
N LEU A 12 10.25 -16.32 -19.52
CA LEU A 12 9.80 -16.87 -18.22
C LEU A 12 8.30 -16.68 -18.01
N LYS A 13 7.76 -15.56 -18.49
CA LYS A 13 6.33 -15.27 -18.45
C LYS A 13 5.54 -16.20 -19.36
N ASP A 14 5.97 -16.35 -20.61
CA ASP A 14 5.32 -17.24 -21.57
C ASP A 14 5.42 -18.72 -21.15
N PHE A 15 6.48 -19.09 -20.44
CA PHE A 15 6.64 -20.41 -19.82
C PHE A 15 5.68 -20.65 -18.63
N GLY A 16 5.03 -19.60 -18.11
CA GLY A 16 4.10 -19.69 -16.99
C GLY A 16 4.76 -19.64 -15.61
N LEU A 17 6.00 -19.14 -15.49
CA LEU A 17 6.66 -18.98 -14.19
C LEU A 17 5.86 -18.07 -13.26
N PHE A 18 5.39 -16.92 -13.76
CA PHE A 18 4.67 -15.94 -12.96
C PHE A 18 3.23 -16.34 -12.66
N ASP A 19 2.59 -17.07 -13.57
CA ASP A 19 1.18 -17.44 -13.44
C ASP A 19 0.99 -18.76 -12.70
N VAL A 20 2.00 -19.65 -12.68
CA VAL A 20 1.86 -21.00 -12.08
C VAL A 20 2.82 -21.19 -10.90
N ILE A 21 4.11 -20.94 -11.11
CA ILE A 21 5.16 -21.26 -10.14
C ILE A 21 5.17 -20.25 -8.98
N LEU A 22 4.99 -18.96 -9.26
CA LEU A 22 4.97 -17.92 -8.23
C LEU A 22 3.78 -18.09 -7.26
N PRO A 23 2.53 -18.28 -7.73
CA PRO A 23 1.39 -18.57 -6.88
C PRO A 23 1.54 -19.88 -6.10
N PHE A 24 2.10 -20.92 -6.75
CA PHE A 24 2.40 -22.20 -6.10
C PHE A 24 3.30 -22.02 -4.88
N LEU A 25 4.45 -21.36 -5.06
CA LEU A 25 5.41 -21.14 -3.98
C LEU A 25 4.82 -20.28 -2.87
N PHE A 26 4.02 -19.27 -3.21
CA PHE A 26 3.36 -18.41 -2.24
C PHE A 26 2.38 -19.17 -1.35
N ILE A 27 1.47 -19.95 -1.95
CA ILE A 27 0.49 -20.76 -1.20
C ILE A 27 1.20 -21.84 -0.40
N PHE A 28 2.17 -22.55 -1.00
CA PHE A 28 2.99 -23.53 -0.30
C PHE A 28 3.63 -22.93 0.96
N ALA A 29 4.32 -21.79 0.82
CA ALA A 29 5.01 -21.15 1.93
C ALA A 29 4.06 -20.69 3.03
N ILE A 30 2.90 -20.11 2.69
CA ILE A 30 1.91 -19.67 3.67
C ILE A 30 1.31 -20.84 4.42
N ILE A 31 0.85 -21.87 3.71
CA ILE A 31 0.24 -23.04 4.34
C ILE A 31 1.28 -23.76 5.21
N PHE A 32 2.50 -23.92 4.71
CA PHE A 32 3.60 -24.50 5.49
C PHE A 32 3.87 -23.69 6.78
N ALA A 33 3.99 -22.36 6.68
CA ALA A 33 4.23 -21.49 7.82
C ALA A 33 3.08 -21.50 8.82
N ILE A 34 1.82 -21.57 8.36
CA ILE A 34 0.64 -21.70 9.23
C ILE A 34 0.68 -23.03 9.97
N LEU A 35 0.92 -24.15 9.28
CA LEU A 35 1.00 -25.49 9.90
C LEU A 35 2.17 -25.58 10.88
N GLU A 36 3.31 -24.94 10.57
CA GLU A 36 4.47 -24.89 11.46
C GLU A 36 4.20 -24.05 12.72
N LYS A 37 3.55 -22.88 12.57
CA LYS A 37 3.24 -21.99 13.69
C LYS A 37 2.10 -22.50 14.58
N THR A 38 1.12 -23.20 14.00
CA THR A 38 -0.03 -23.75 14.74
C THR A 38 0.22 -25.13 15.32
N MET A 39 1.21 -25.88 14.80
CA MET A 39 1.57 -27.23 15.25
C MET A 39 0.39 -28.22 15.21
N ILE A 40 -0.57 -28.00 14.30
CA ILE A 40 -1.83 -28.76 14.23
C ILE A 40 -1.64 -30.24 13.88
N LEU A 41 -0.58 -30.58 13.13
CA LEU A 41 -0.26 -31.96 12.73
C LEU A 41 0.60 -32.71 13.76
N GLY A 42 0.73 -32.13 14.96
CA GLY A 42 1.43 -32.70 16.09
C GLY A 42 2.86 -32.18 16.26
N LYS A 43 3.42 -32.51 17.43
CA LYS A 43 4.78 -32.17 17.83
C LYS A 43 5.64 -33.42 17.92
N GLU A 44 6.92 -33.29 17.62
CA GLU A 44 7.94 -34.27 17.92
C GLU A 44 9.01 -33.59 18.77
N LYS A 45 9.11 -33.98 20.05
CA LYS A 45 10.04 -33.36 21.02
C LYS A 45 9.92 -31.82 21.06
N ASP A 46 8.69 -31.32 21.14
CA ASP A 46 8.31 -29.90 21.10
C ASP A 46 8.60 -29.13 19.79
N LEU A 47 9.11 -29.81 18.75
CA LEU A 47 9.27 -29.22 17.42
C LEU A 47 8.10 -29.61 16.51
N PRO A 48 7.73 -28.73 15.55
CA PRO A 48 6.71 -29.05 14.56
C PRO A 48 7.20 -30.17 13.63
N LYS A 49 6.31 -31.08 13.23
CA LYS A 49 6.62 -32.15 12.27
C LYS A 49 6.78 -31.61 10.84
N LYS A 50 7.96 -31.02 10.54
CA LYS A 50 8.25 -30.34 9.27
C LYS A 50 8.00 -31.21 8.04
N ASN A 51 8.39 -32.49 8.07
CA ASN A 51 8.19 -33.39 6.93
C ASN A 51 6.70 -33.55 6.57
N LEU A 52 5.85 -33.70 7.58
CA LEU A 52 4.41 -33.86 7.37
C LEU A 52 3.78 -32.52 6.93
N ASN A 53 4.15 -31.42 7.57
CA ASN A 53 3.70 -30.08 7.20
C ASN A 53 4.06 -29.75 5.74
N SER A 54 5.27 -30.08 5.28
CA SER A 54 5.72 -29.87 3.90
C SER A 54 4.88 -30.65 2.89
N ILE A 55 4.60 -31.93 3.15
CA ILE A 55 3.79 -32.76 2.25
C ILE A 55 2.37 -32.20 2.14
N VAL A 56 1.75 -31.86 3.28
CA VAL A 56 0.38 -31.33 3.30
C VAL A 56 0.31 -29.96 2.59
N ALA A 57 1.25 -29.06 2.87
CA ALA A 57 1.33 -27.76 2.21
C ALA A 57 1.53 -27.90 0.69
N LEU A 58 2.36 -28.86 0.25
CA LEU A 58 2.59 -29.13 -1.17
C LEU A 58 1.34 -29.63 -1.87
N VAL A 59 0.61 -30.58 -1.27
CA VAL A 59 -0.66 -31.08 -1.83
C VAL A 59 -1.67 -29.94 -1.96
N ILE A 60 -1.83 -29.10 -0.93
CA ILE A 60 -2.75 -27.96 -0.96
C ILE A 60 -2.34 -26.95 -2.05
N ALA A 61 -1.05 -26.63 -2.16
CA ALA A 61 -0.55 -25.71 -3.17
C ALA A 61 -0.77 -26.23 -4.60
N LEU A 62 -0.54 -27.54 -4.85
CA LEU A 62 -0.82 -28.16 -6.15
C LEU A 62 -2.32 -28.12 -6.50
N ILE A 63 -3.20 -28.41 -5.54
CA ILE A 63 -4.65 -28.30 -5.73
C ILE A 63 -5.06 -26.86 -6.06
N PHE A 64 -4.49 -25.89 -5.35
CA PHE A 64 -4.79 -24.47 -5.58
C PHE A 64 -4.39 -24.03 -6.99
N VAL A 65 -3.18 -24.38 -7.42
CA VAL A 65 -2.64 -23.97 -8.72
C VAL A 65 -3.35 -24.66 -9.88
N SER A 66 -3.92 -25.85 -9.66
CA SER A 66 -4.78 -26.50 -10.63
C SER A 66 -6.07 -25.71 -10.92
N ALA A 67 -6.46 -24.78 -10.05
CA ALA A 67 -7.65 -23.95 -10.23
C ALA A 67 -7.29 -22.58 -10.82
N ASN A 68 -7.25 -22.49 -12.16
CA ASN A 68 -6.92 -21.26 -12.90
C ASN A 68 -7.67 -20.01 -12.40
N LYS A 69 -8.94 -20.14 -12.01
CA LYS A 69 -9.73 -19.02 -11.47
C LYS A 69 -9.16 -18.46 -10.17
N LEU A 70 -8.72 -19.32 -9.25
CA LEU A 70 -8.15 -18.91 -7.97
C LEU A 70 -6.77 -18.28 -8.15
N VAL A 71 -5.98 -18.85 -9.06
CA VAL A 71 -4.67 -18.32 -9.44
C VAL A 71 -4.80 -16.91 -10.01
N ASN A 72 -5.71 -16.69 -10.97
CA ASN A 72 -5.93 -15.35 -11.53
C ASN A 72 -6.37 -14.34 -10.48
N MET A 73 -7.31 -14.72 -9.59
CA MET A 73 -7.71 -13.85 -8.47
C MET A 73 -6.53 -13.50 -7.56
N LEU A 74 -5.63 -14.45 -7.30
CA LEU A 74 -4.45 -14.21 -6.49
C LEU A 74 -3.47 -13.29 -7.21
N THR A 75 -3.21 -13.51 -8.50
CA THR A 75 -2.31 -12.69 -9.32
C THR A 75 -2.82 -11.25 -9.46
N ASP A 76 -4.14 -11.04 -9.51
CA ASP A 76 -4.75 -9.71 -9.51
C ASP A 76 -4.74 -9.05 -8.12
N ALA A 77 -4.92 -9.83 -7.05
CA ALA A 77 -4.96 -9.31 -5.68
C ALA A 77 -3.57 -9.03 -5.08
N LEU A 78 -2.56 -9.85 -5.39
CA LEU A 78 -1.23 -9.80 -4.78
C LEU A 78 -0.53 -8.45 -4.97
N PRO A 79 -0.47 -7.85 -6.18
CA PRO A 79 0.14 -6.54 -6.37
C PRO A 79 -0.55 -5.48 -5.52
N ASN A 80 -1.88 -5.51 -5.44
CA ASN A 80 -2.66 -4.56 -4.66
C ASN A 80 -2.41 -4.70 -3.15
N ILE A 81 -2.36 -5.93 -2.63
CA ILE A 81 -2.04 -6.18 -1.22
C ILE A 81 -0.60 -5.78 -0.90
N ALA A 82 0.36 -6.10 -1.77
CA ALA A 82 1.76 -5.74 -1.59
C ALA A 82 1.94 -4.21 -1.56
N LEU A 83 1.31 -3.50 -2.51
CA LEU A 83 1.27 -2.03 -2.51
C LEU A 83 0.64 -1.49 -1.23
N MET A 84 -0.46 -2.07 -0.76
CA MET A 84 -1.11 -1.65 0.49
C MET A 84 -0.19 -1.82 1.70
N ILE A 85 0.57 -2.91 1.78
CA ILE A 85 1.56 -3.14 2.85
C ILE A 85 2.69 -2.11 2.77
N VAL A 86 3.27 -1.88 1.58
CA VAL A 86 4.35 -0.90 1.40
C VAL A 86 3.88 0.48 1.84
N ILE A 87 2.70 0.92 1.41
CA ILE A 87 2.12 2.21 1.81
C ILE A 87 1.88 2.25 3.33
N SER A 88 1.33 1.19 3.92
CA SER A 88 1.09 1.12 5.37
C SER A 88 2.38 1.21 6.18
N VAL A 89 3.45 0.55 5.72
CA VAL A 89 4.77 0.63 6.35
C VAL A 89 5.36 2.03 6.20
N SER A 90 5.29 2.62 5.00
CA SER A 90 5.72 4.01 4.78
C SER A 90 4.95 5.00 5.67
N PHE A 91 3.65 4.77 5.88
CA PHE A 91 2.83 5.56 6.80
C PHE A 91 3.30 5.42 8.26
N LEU A 92 3.50 4.20 8.75
CA LEU A 92 3.99 3.96 10.10
C LEU A 92 5.38 4.56 10.32
N MET A 93 6.25 4.52 9.31
CA MET A 93 7.56 5.19 9.34
C MET A 93 7.39 6.71 9.46
N MET A 94 6.49 7.30 8.66
CA MET A 94 6.21 8.74 8.73
C MET A 94 5.66 9.15 10.11
N LEU A 95 4.69 8.42 10.66
CA LEU A 95 4.18 8.66 12.02
C LEU A 95 5.28 8.47 13.08
N GLY A 96 6.11 7.45 12.92
CA GLY A 96 7.22 7.16 13.82
C GLY A 96 8.23 8.30 13.90
N VAL A 97 8.55 8.94 12.77
CA VAL A 97 9.43 10.12 12.70
C VAL A 97 8.83 11.29 13.48
N PHE A 98 7.51 11.49 13.45
CA PHE A 98 6.87 12.59 14.16
C PHE A 98 6.61 12.30 15.64
N TRP A 99 6.40 11.05 16.04
CA TRP A 99 6.02 10.71 17.42
C TRP A 99 7.17 10.42 18.37
N LYS A 100 8.38 10.14 17.89
CA LYS A 100 9.50 9.82 18.78
C LYS A 100 10.70 10.70 18.52
N THR A 101 10.75 11.82 19.24
CA THR A 101 12.02 12.51 19.49
C THR A 101 11.86 13.36 20.74
N GLU A 102 12.39 12.84 21.85
CA GLU A 102 12.61 13.62 23.09
C GLU A 102 13.61 14.77 22.84
N GLU A 103 14.33 14.75 21.71
CA GLU A 103 15.24 15.82 21.25
C GLU A 103 14.59 16.83 20.29
N PHE A 104 13.39 16.56 19.76
CA PHE A 104 12.54 17.57 19.09
C PHE A 104 11.43 18.01 20.04
N ASP A 105 11.82 18.50 21.22
CA ASP A 105 10.86 19.09 22.16
C ASP A 105 10.40 20.46 21.64
N PHE A 106 9.54 20.46 20.62
CA PHE A 106 8.74 21.61 20.19
C PHE A 106 7.66 21.97 21.23
N LYS A 107 7.89 21.68 22.52
CA LYS A 107 6.93 21.93 23.59
C LYS A 107 6.73 23.39 23.91
N THR A 108 7.61 24.29 23.48
CA THR A 108 7.62 25.61 24.12
C THR A 108 6.89 26.71 23.36
N ASN A 109 6.37 26.52 22.14
CA ASN A 109 5.39 27.52 21.66
C ASN A 109 4.34 27.17 20.60
N GLU A 110 4.40 26.07 19.84
CA GLU A 110 3.38 25.85 18.79
C GLU A 110 2.79 24.44 18.79
N LYS A 111 2.19 24.05 19.92
CA LYS A 111 1.38 22.83 20.08
C LYS A 111 0.27 22.72 19.01
N ASN A 112 -0.24 23.86 18.54
CA ASN A 112 -1.23 23.92 17.47
C ASN A 112 -0.61 23.67 16.08
N TRP A 113 0.62 24.12 15.81
CA TRP A 113 1.28 23.91 14.53
C TRP A 113 1.65 22.45 14.29
N TYR A 114 2.20 21.77 15.31
CA TYR A 114 2.50 20.34 15.21
C TYR A 114 1.24 19.49 15.00
N ARG A 115 0.13 19.84 15.67
CA ARG A 115 -1.17 19.19 15.49
C ARG A 115 -1.73 19.43 14.08
N LEU A 116 -1.56 20.62 13.52
CA LEU A 116 -2.03 20.94 12.17
C LEU A 116 -1.17 20.24 11.11
N PHE A 117 0.15 20.21 11.29
CA PHE A 117 1.08 19.51 10.39
C PHE A 117 0.87 17.99 10.37
N SER A 118 0.63 17.36 11.53
CA SER A 118 0.32 15.92 11.58
C SER A 118 -1.01 15.58 10.91
N VAL A 119 -2.03 16.44 11.06
CA VAL A 119 -3.33 16.29 10.38
C VAL A 119 -3.19 16.49 8.87
N VAL A 120 -2.43 17.49 8.42
CA VAL A 120 -2.19 17.73 6.98
C VAL A 120 -1.40 16.58 6.36
N ALA A 121 -0.37 16.07 7.03
CA ALA A 121 0.39 14.91 6.55
C ALA A 121 -0.47 13.63 6.50
N PHE A 122 -1.37 13.45 7.47
CA PHE A 122 -2.36 12.37 7.47
C PHE A 122 -3.36 12.49 6.30
N ILE A 123 -3.88 13.69 6.05
CA ILE A 123 -4.77 13.97 4.92
C ILE A 123 -4.04 13.77 3.59
N ALA A 124 -2.81 14.25 3.44
CA ALA A 124 -1.99 14.05 2.24
C ALA A 124 -1.76 12.56 1.96
N LEU A 125 -1.54 11.75 3.00
CA LEU A 125 -1.40 10.30 2.86
C LEU A 125 -2.71 9.61 2.46
N ILE A 126 -3.84 10.01 3.04
CA ILE A 126 -5.17 9.55 2.62
C ILE A 126 -5.42 9.91 1.15
N LEU A 127 -5.05 11.13 0.72
CA LEU A 127 -5.19 11.56 -0.67
C LEU A 127 -4.29 10.77 -1.62
N ILE A 128 -3.06 10.45 -1.22
CA ILE A 128 -2.16 9.57 -1.99
C ILE A 128 -2.74 8.15 -2.06
N PHE A 129 -3.33 7.64 -0.96
CA PHE A 129 -3.98 6.33 -0.92
C PHE A 129 -5.21 6.26 -1.85
N LEU A 130 -6.07 7.28 -1.80
CA LEU A 130 -7.23 7.41 -2.71
C LEU A 130 -6.80 7.62 -4.17
N GLY A 131 -5.68 8.33 -4.37
CA GLY A 131 -5.08 8.60 -5.68
C GLY A 131 -4.47 7.35 -6.33
N ALA A 132 -3.74 6.55 -5.54
CA ALA A 132 -3.02 5.37 -5.99
C ALA A 132 -3.92 4.14 -6.21
N TYR A 133 -5.10 4.08 -5.55
CA TYR A 133 -6.04 2.99 -5.75
C TYR A 133 -6.97 3.30 -6.94
N GLU A 134 -6.58 2.81 -8.12
CA GLU A 134 -7.45 2.79 -9.30
C GLU A 134 -8.43 1.61 -9.18
N VAL A 135 -9.69 1.90 -8.83
CA VAL A 135 -10.77 0.90 -8.75
C VAL A 135 -11.24 0.45 -10.14
N THR A 136 -10.89 1.20 -11.19
CA THR A 136 -11.30 0.95 -12.58
C THR A 136 -10.21 1.46 -13.51
N PRO A 137 -9.92 0.80 -14.66
CA PRO A 137 -8.88 1.26 -15.57
C PRO A 137 -9.15 2.71 -16.00
N GLY A 138 -8.32 3.64 -15.53
CA GLY A 138 -8.40 5.06 -15.92
C GLY A 138 -9.28 5.97 -15.06
N THR A 139 -9.84 5.52 -13.93
CA THR A 139 -10.46 6.43 -12.94
C THR A 139 -10.00 6.10 -11.52
N SER A 140 -9.26 7.03 -10.93
CA SER A 140 -8.86 6.97 -9.52
C SER A 140 -10.08 7.22 -8.61
N LEU A 141 -10.14 6.62 -7.41
CA LEU A 141 -11.21 6.92 -6.45
C LEU A 141 -11.29 8.41 -6.12
N LEU A 142 -10.18 9.12 -6.22
CA LEU A 142 -10.13 10.57 -6.06
C LEU A 142 -10.95 11.28 -7.14
N SER A 143 -10.88 10.84 -8.41
CA SER A 143 -11.68 11.42 -9.48
C SER A 143 -13.16 11.08 -9.27
N GLN A 144 -13.49 9.84 -8.90
CA GLN A 144 -14.88 9.46 -8.63
C GLN A 144 -15.48 10.21 -7.43
N TRP A 145 -14.71 10.48 -6.37
CA TRP A 145 -15.15 11.31 -5.25
C TRP A 145 -15.30 12.78 -5.63
N ILE A 146 -14.35 13.34 -6.39
CA ILE A 146 -14.40 14.72 -6.89
C ILE A 146 -15.59 14.91 -7.85
N ASP A 147 -15.84 13.94 -8.73
CA ASP A 147 -16.93 13.94 -9.69
C ASP A 147 -18.29 13.72 -9.01
N SER A 148 -18.33 12.91 -7.94
CA SER A 148 -19.56 12.68 -7.14
C SER A 148 -19.93 13.88 -6.26
N ILE A 149 -18.93 14.60 -5.72
CA ILE A 149 -19.15 15.88 -5.02
C ILE A 149 -19.55 16.97 -6.03
N GLY A 150 -19.04 16.90 -7.26
CA GLY A 150 -19.31 17.82 -8.36
C GLY A 150 -20.39 17.33 -9.32
N SER A 151 -21.52 16.80 -8.87
CA SER A 151 -22.61 16.40 -9.79
C SER A 151 -23.37 17.62 -10.37
N GLY A 152 -22.74 18.30 -11.33
CA GLY A 152 -23.34 19.37 -12.13
C GLY A 152 -22.35 19.93 -13.16
N ARG A 153 -22.86 20.31 -14.34
CA ARG A 153 -22.16 20.85 -15.54
C ARG A 153 -21.23 22.07 -15.34
N LEU A 154 -20.84 22.40 -14.11
CA LEU A 154 -19.99 23.54 -13.73
C LEU A 154 -18.51 23.14 -13.45
N ASN A 155 -18.13 21.88 -13.73
CA ASN A 155 -16.92 21.22 -13.19
C ASN A 155 -15.55 21.61 -13.76
N ASP A 156 -15.42 22.08 -15.00
CA ASP A 156 -14.07 22.21 -15.59
C ASP A 156 -13.32 23.47 -15.13
N ILE A 157 -14.06 24.56 -14.84
CA ILE A 157 -13.46 25.83 -14.40
C ILE A 157 -13.35 25.87 -12.88
N ILE A 158 -14.36 25.36 -12.17
CA ILE A 158 -14.41 25.42 -10.70
C ILE A 158 -13.36 24.49 -10.10
N SER A 159 -13.13 23.29 -10.66
CA SER A 159 -12.10 22.37 -10.17
C SER A 159 -10.69 22.96 -10.30
N GLY A 160 -10.38 23.57 -11.46
CA GLY A 160 -9.13 24.28 -11.70
C GLY A 160 -8.93 25.46 -10.75
N VAL A 161 -9.97 26.28 -10.54
CA VAL A 161 -9.93 27.42 -9.62
C VAL A 161 -9.86 26.99 -8.14
N VAL A 162 -10.48 25.87 -7.76
CA VAL A 162 -10.39 25.33 -6.39
C VAL A 162 -9.00 24.77 -6.13
N ILE A 163 -8.41 24.02 -7.06
CA ILE A 163 -7.04 23.53 -6.92
C ILE A 163 -6.04 24.69 -6.89
N LEU A 164 -6.18 25.68 -7.79
CA LEU A 164 -5.39 26.91 -7.73
C LEU A 164 -5.60 27.67 -6.43
N GLY A 165 -6.84 27.75 -5.94
CA GLY A 165 -7.18 28.42 -4.68
C GLY A 165 -6.59 27.71 -3.46
N VAL A 166 -6.56 26.39 -3.46
CA VAL A 166 -5.91 25.58 -2.41
C VAL A 166 -4.40 25.72 -2.47
N ILE A 167 -3.81 25.72 -3.67
CA ILE A 167 -2.36 25.92 -3.86
C ILE A 167 -1.97 27.35 -3.43
N VAL A 168 -2.69 28.37 -3.87
CA VAL A 168 -2.44 29.76 -3.49
C VAL A 168 -2.73 29.99 -2.01
N GLY A 169 -3.77 29.38 -1.47
CA GLY A 169 -4.08 29.39 -0.04
C GLY A 169 -2.97 28.75 0.79
N LEU A 170 -2.45 27.60 0.35
CA LEU A 170 -1.28 26.95 0.94
C LEU A 170 -0.03 27.82 0.79
N LEU A 171 0.21 28.43 -0.36
CA LEU A 171 1.35 29.33 -0.56
C LEU A 171 1.26 30.55 0.35
N ILE A 172 0.09 31.18 0.49
CA ILE A 172 -0.13 32.31 1.41
C ILE A 172 0.02 31.83 2.86
N TYR A 173 -0.48 30.66 3.20
CA TYR A 173 -0.39 30.11 4.55
C TYR A 173 1.06 29.74 4.93
N VAL A 174 1.84 29.22 3.97
CA VAL A 174 3.26 28.87 4.13
C VAL A 174 4.17 30.11 4.10
N THR A 175 3.84 31.13 3.30
CA THR A 175 4.63 32.38 3.22
C THR A 175 4.29 33.39 4.31
N ARG A 176 3.18 33.22 5.02
CA ARG A 176 2.93 33.91 6.29
C ARG A 176 3.88 33.36 7.36
N ARG A 177 5.10 33.91 7.40
CA ARG A 177 5.97 33.83 8.58
C ARG A 177 5.24 34.40 9.79
N PRO A 178 5.45 33.85 11.00
CA PRO A 178 4.86 34.39 12.22
C PRO A 178 5.42 35.80 12.43
N SER A 179 4.62 36.80 12.09
CA SER A 179 4.88 38.20 12.40
C SER A 179 4.52 38.41 13.86
N GLY A 180 5.50 38.20 14.74
CA GLY A 180 5.34 38.32 16.18
C GLY A 180 6.67 38.32 16.93
N GLY A 181 7.66 39.06 16.43
CA GLY A 181 8.79 39.50 17.23
C GLY A 181 8.46 40.86 17.86
N ASN A 182 8.41 40.88 19.20
CA ASN A 182 8.69 41.97 20.13
C ASN A 182 7.67 42.01 21.28
N SER A 183 8.02 41.33 22.39
CA SER A 183 8.43 41.98 23.63
C SER A 183 9.08 40.97 24.56
#